data_AF-A0A8S3JPR6-F1
#
_entry.id   AF-A0A8S3JPR6-F1
#
_cell.length_a   1.000
_cell.length_b   1.000
_cell.length_c   1.000
_cell.angle_alpha   90.00
_cell.angle_beta   90.00
_cell.angle_gamma   90.00
#
_symmetry.space_group_name_H-M   'P 1'
#
loop_
_entity.id
_entity.type
_entity.pdbx_description
1 polymer ?
#
loop_
_entity_poly.entity_id
_entity_poly.type
_entity_poly.pdbx_seq_one_letter_code
_entity_poly.pdbx_strand_id
1 'polypeptide(L)'
;CITLIGNSYIIFKLLYNRRHRTRLQLFILNLAIGDLTICLCTMTSELFLLIFDQQWILGNVACKLTLYIQVVTLASTTFINVAMTYDR
;
A
#
# COMPACT_ATOMS: atom_id res chain seq x y z
N CYS A 1 -13.88 -6.12 -4.61
CA CYS A 1 -13.32 -7.48 -4.83
C CYS A 1 -12.30 -7.54 -5.97
N ILE A 2 -12.63 -7.06 -7.18
CA ILE A 2 -11.73 -7.12 -8.35
C ILE A 2 -10.43 -6.34 -8.11
N THR A 3 -10.51 -5.15 -7.51
CA THR A 3 -9.36 -4.34 -7.08
C THR A 3 -8.50 -5.07 -6.05
N LEU A 4 -9.12 -5.76 -5.10
CA LEU A 4 -8.41 -6.51 -4.05
C LEU A 4 -7.59 -7.66 -4.65
N ILE A 5 -8.22 -8.50 -5.49
CA ILE A 5 -7.56 -9.64 -6.13
C ILE A 5 -6.49 -9.17 -7.13
N GLY A 6 -6.80 -8.16 -7.95
CA GLY A 6 -5.87 -7.60 -8.92
C GLY A 6 -4.63 -6.99 -8.28
N ASN A 7 -4.79 -6.13 -7.27
CA ASN A 7 -3.67 -5.49 -6.59
C ASN A 7 -2.84 -6.50 -5.77
N SER A 8 -3.48 -7.49 -5.14
CA SER A 8 -2.77 -8.58 -4.45
C SER A 8 -1.91 -9.42 -5.39
N TYR A 9 -2.45 -9.77 -6.56
CA TYR A 9 -1.72 -10.54 -7.57
C TYR A 9 -0.52 -9.77 -8.14
N ILE A 10 -0.69 -8.47 -8.39
CA ILE A 10 0.40 -7.58 -8.83
C ILE A 10 1.50 -7.52 -7.76
N ILE A 11 1.14 -7.34 -6.49
CA ILE A 11 2.10 -7.36 -5.37
C ILE A 11 2.85 -8.69 -5.31
N PHE A 12 2.15 -9.82 -5.44
CA PHE A 12 2.75 -11.15 -5.39
C PHE A 12 3.74 -11.36 -6.54
N LYS A 13 3.38 -10.99 -7.77
CA LYS A 13 4.26 -11.09 -8.94
C LYS A 13 5.50 -10.22 -8.79
N LEU A 14 5.34 -9.00 -8.27
CA LEU A 14 6.47 -8.08 -8.02
C LEU A 14 7.39 -8.55 -6.90
N LEU A 15 6.85 -9.16 -5.85
CA LEU A 15 7.64 -9.72 -4.76
C LEU A 15 8.39 -10.99 -5.15
N TYR A 16 7.78 -11.81 -6.02
CA TYR A 16 8.38 -13.05 -6.54
C TYR A 16 9.55 -12.75 -7.48
N ASN A 17 9.43 -11.76 -8.37
CA ASN A 17 10.49 -11.41 -9.32
C ASN A 17 11.38 -10.27 -8.81
N ARG A 18 12.20 -10.55 -7.80
CA ARG A 18 13.12 -9.59 -7.14
C ARG A 18 14.31 -9.14 -7.97
N ARG A 19 14.54 -9.74 -9.14
CA ARG A 19 15.83 -9.66 -9.85
C ARG A 19 16.08 -8.33 -10.57
N HIS A 20 15.06 -7.50 -10.80
CA HIS A 20 15.21 -6.16 -11.38
C HIS A 20 14.22 -5.17 -10.75
N ARG A 21 14.49 -4.68 -9.54
CA ARG A 21 13.70 -3.62 -8.88
C ARG A 21 13.81 -2.30 -9.65
N THR A 22 13.03 -2.14 -10.71
CA THR A 22 12.95 -0.89 -11.48
C THR A 22 12.07 0.11 -10.74
N ARG A 23 12.37 1.41 -10.88
CA ARG A 23 11.59 2.49 -10.24
C ARG A 23 10.08 2.36 -10.48
N LEU A 24 9.71 1.94 -11.69
CA LEU A 24 8.33 1.70 -12.11
C LEU A 24 7.65 0.58 -11.32
N GLN A 25 8.37 -0.51 -11.01
CA GLN A 25 7.79 -1.61 -10.22
C GLN A 25 7.52 -1.16 -8.78
N LEU A 26 8.40 -0.37 -8.17
CA LEU A 26 8.13 0.18 -6.84
C LEU A 26 6.95 1.14 -6.82
N PHE A 27 6.80 1.94 -7.88
CA PHE A 27 5.66 2.82 -8.05
C PHE A 27 4.34 2.03 -8.18
N ILE A 28 4.31 0.97 -8.97
CA ILE A 28 3.15 0.08 -9.12
C ILE A 28 2.81 -0.64 -7.81
N LEU A 29 3.83 -1.11 -7.07
CA LEU A 29 3.65 -1.74 -5.77
C LEU A 29 2.98 -0.78 -4.78
N ASN A 30 3.45 0.46 -4.76
CA ASN A 30 2.89 1.53 -3.94
C ASN A 30 1.42 1.80 -4.23
N LEU A 31 1.09 1.91 -5.52
CA LEU A 31 -0.27 2.16 -5.97
C LEU A 31 -1.19 1.01 -5.54
N ALA A 32 -0.76 -0.23 -5.75
CA ALA A 32 -1.50 -1.43 -5.36
C ALA A 32 -1.75 -1.50 -3.84
N ILE A 33 -0.75 -1.14 -3.02
CA ILE A 33 -0.92 -1.10 -1.56
C ILE A 33 -1.86 0.04 -1.14
N GLY A 34 -1.78 1.21 -1.79
CA GLY A 34 -2.69 2.32 -1.56
C GLY A 34 -4.14 1.93 -1.82
N ASP A 35 -4.42 1.32 -2.97
CA ASP A 35 -5.75 0.82 -3.34
C ASP A 35 -6.28 -0.23 -2.36
N LEU A 36 -5.45 -1.19 -1.94
CA LEU A 36 -5.83 -2.19 -0.95
C LEU A 36 -6.17 -1.53 0.39
N THR A 37 -5.38 -0.56 0.82
CA THR A 37 -5.60 0.09 2.11
C THR A 37 -6.85 0.97 2.09
N ILE A 38 -7.10 1.70 0.99
CA ILE A 38 -8.35 2.45 0.81
C ILE A 38 -9.55 1.50 0.79
N CYS A 39 -9.49 0.42 0.00
CA CYS A 39 -10.56 -0.59 -0.06
C CYS A 39 -10.85 -1.19 1.32
N LEU A 40 -9.81 -1.55 2.07
CA LEU A 40 -9.95 -2.08 3.43
C LEU A 40 -10.49 -1.03 4.39
N CYS A 41 -9.98 0.21 4.36
CA CYS A 41 -10.50 1.32 5.17
C CYS A 41 -12.00 1.53 4.94
N THR A 42 -12.45 1.59 3.68
CA THR A 42 -13.86 1.81 3.35
C THR A 42 -14.72 0.63 3.82
N MET A 43 -14.33 -0.60 3.50
CA MET A 43 -15.05 -1.80 3.92
C MET A 43 -15.10 -1.95 5.45
N THR A 44 -13.98 -1.74 6.13
CA THR A 44 -13.92 -1.80 7.60
C THR A 44 -14.74 -0.68 8.22
N SER A 45 -14.74 0.53 7.65
CA SER A 45 -15.54 1.65 8.14
C SER A 45 -17.05 1.37 8.04
N GLU A 46 -17.51 0.86 6.90
CA GLU A 46 -18.92 0.46 6.71
C GLU A 46 -19.33 -0.65 7.68
N LEU A 47 -18.49 -1.67 7.82
CA LEU A 47 -18.76 -2.82 8.69
C LEU A 47 -18.76 -2.42 10.18
N PHE A 48 -17.90 -1.47 10.58
CA PHE A 48 -17.87 -0.96 11.95
C PHE A 48 -19.08 -0.10 12.28
N LEU A 49 -19.52 0.76 11.33
CA LEU A 49 -20.74 1.55 11.48
C LEU A 49 -21.98 0.66 11.64
N LEU A 50 -21.98 -0.51 11.00
CA LEU A 50 -23.07 -1.49 11.11
C LEU A 50 -23.09 -2.21 12.48
N ILE A 51 -21.92 -2.49 13.08
CA ILE A 51 -21.81 -3.33 14.29
C ILE A 51 -21.83 -2.52 15.60
N PHE A 52 -21.23 -1.32 15.62
CA PHE A 52 -20.87 -0.62 16.87
C PHE A 52 -21.68 0.64 17.19
N ASP A 53 -22.90 0.80 16.66
CA ASP A 53 -23.80 1.90 17.04
C ASP A 53 -23.11 3.30 16.95
N GLN A 54 -22.44 3.56 15.83
CA GLN A 54 -21.69 4.80 15.50
C GLN A 54 -20.43 5.13 16.33
N GLN A 55 -19.88 4.24 17.17
CA GLN A 55 -18.58 4.51 17.80
C GLN A 55 -17.43 4.21 16.82
N TRP A 56 -16.69 5.23 16.40
CA TRP A 56 -15.70 5.14 15.30
C TRP A 56 -14.24 5.06 15.81
N ILE A 57 -13.87 3.96 16.48
CA ILE A 57 -12.52 3.84 17.09
C ILE A 57 -11.49 3.16 16.18
N LEU A 58 -11.91 2.25 15.29
CA LEU A 58 -11.00 1.44 14.47
C LEU A 58 -10.46 2.17 13.23
N GLY A 59 -11.16 3.20 12.72
CA GLY A 59 -10.77 3.95 11.52
C GLY A 59 -9.42 4.67 11.65
N ASN A 60 -9.05 5.09 12.87
CA ASN A 60 -7.80 5.81 13.12
C ASN A 60 -6.56 4.91 12.91
N VAL A 61 -6.68 3.61 13.20
CA VAL A 61 -5.58 2.64 13.00
C VAL A 61 -5.31 2.42 11.52
N ALA A 62 -6.37 2.23 10.73
CA ALA A 62 -6.25 2.02 9.29
C ALA A 62 -5.70 3.26 8.58
N CYS A 63 -6.15 4.45 8.95
CA CYS A 63 -5.61 5.72 8.47
C CYS A 63 -4.11 5.87 8.77
N LYS A 64 -3.68 5.56 10.01
CA LYS A 64 -2.25 5.56 10.39
C LYS A 64 -1.44 4.55 9.58
N LEU A 65 -1.99 3.37 9.33
CA LEU A 65 -1.32 2.31 8.58
C LEU A 65 -1.10 2.72 7.12
N THR A 66 -2.10 3.35 6.47
CA THR A 66 -1.97 3.91 5.11
C THR A 66 -0.82 4.89 5.03
N LEU A 67 -0.79 5.85 5.97
CA LEU A 67 0.23 6.90 6.04
C LEU A 67 1.63 6.29 6.26
N TYR A 68 1.73 5.30 7.16
CA TYR A 68 2.98 4.62 7.43
C TYR A 68 3.53 3.93 6.17
N ILE A 69 2.69 3.18 5.45
CA ILE A 69 3.14 2.47 4.26
C ILE A 69 3.53 3.46 3.14
N GLN A 70 2.76 4.53 2.94
CA GLN A 70 3.10 5.58 1.98
C GLN A 70 4.49 6.18 2.26
N VAL A 71 4.77 6.51 3.52
CA VAL A 71 6.05 7.09 3.94
C VAL A 71 7.20 6.11 3.73
N VAL A 72 7.04 4.85 4.14
CA VAL A 72 8.07 3.81 4.00
C VAL A 72 8.45 3.59 2.53
N THR A 73 7.47 3.57 1.63
CA THR A 73 7.79 3.33 0.23
C THR A 73 8.30 4.59 -0.48
N LEU A 74 7.85 5.79 -0.09
CA LEU A 74 8.45 7.02 -0.57
C LEU A 74 9.93 7.06 -0.20
N ALA A 75 10.25 6.77 1.07
CA ALA A 75 11.63 6.67 1.56
C ALA A 75 12.43 5.61 0.78
N SER A 76 11.86 4.41 0.58
CA SER A 76 12.52 3.35 -0.20
C SER A 76 12.83 3.79 -1.64
N THR A 77 11.93 4.55 -2.26
CA THR A 77 12.10 5.04 -3.64
C THR A 77 13.18 6.13 -3.72
N THR A 78 13.23 7.05 -2.76
CA THR A 78 14.31 8.05 -2.67
C THR A 78 15.66 7.39 -2.41
N PHE A 79 15.75 6.41 -1.50
CA PHE A 79 16.99 5.67 -1.27
C PHE A 79 17.50 4.98 -2.53
N ILE A 80 16.62 4.33 -3.30
CA ILE A 80 17.00 3.66 -4.55
C ILE A 80 17.42 4.69 -5.61
N ASN A 81 16.76 5.85 -5.68
CA ASN A 81 17.18 6.92 -6.57
C ASN A 81 18.59 7.43 -6.21
N VAL A 82 18.87 7.63 -4.92
CA VAL A 82 20.19 8.06 -4.43
C VAL A 82 21.24 7.00 -4.72
N ALA A 83 20.97 5.73 -4.42
CA ALA A 83 21.87 4.62 -4.71
C ALA A 83 22.23 4.55 -6.19
N MET A 84 21.24 4.65 -7.09
CA MET A 84 21.52 4.69 -8.53
C MET A 84 22.28 5.95 -8.95
N THR A 85 22.20 7.06 -8.19
CA THR A 85 22.95 8.30 -8.44
C THR A 85 24.38 8.22 -7.97
N TYR A 86 24.65 7.37 -6.99
CA TYR A 86 25.99 7.06 -6.51
C TYR A 86 26.70 6.01 -7.38
N ASP A 87 25.94 5.06 -7.93
CA ASP A 87 26.43 3.98 -8.81
C ASP A 87 26.70 4.44 -10.26
N ARG A 88 26.33 5.69 -10.59
CA ARG A 88 26.64 6.35 -11.86
C ARG A 88 27.78 7.36 -11.66
#